data_AF-A0A966KAZ5-F1
#
_entry.id   AF-A0A966KAZ5-F1
#
_cell.length_a   1.000
_cell.length_b   1.000
_cell.length_c   1.000
_cell.angle_alpha   90.00
_cell.angle_beta   90.00
_cell.angle_gamma   90.00
#
_symmetry.space_group_name_H-M   'P 1'
#
loop_
_entity.id
_entity.type
_entity.pdbx_description
1 polymer ?
#
loop_
_entity_poly.entity_id
_entity_poly.type
_entity_poly.pdbx_seq_one_letter_code
_entity_poly.pdbx_strand_id
1 'polypeptide(L)'
;MKLSFIIIPILTLLSFLKGEKIPVLIVDGQNNHDWISTTDSLHATLQATNRFEVQIETAPQTKSIKGIRAPKSDAQDYIKEAYKSFRKVQQE
;
A
#
# COMPACT_ATOMS: atom_id res chain seq x y z
N MET A 1 -57.27 2.25 -0.09
CA MET A 1 -56.39 3.13 -0.90
C MET A 1 -54.98 2.56 -0.86
N LYS A 2 -54.31 2.59 -2.00
CA LYS A 2 -53.15 1.77 -2.36
C LYS A 2 -51.87 2.22 -1.63
N LEU A 3 -51.66 1.77 -0.39
CA LEU A 3 -50.44 2.09 0.38
C LEU A 3 -49.15 1.66 -0.34
N SER A 4 -49.23 0.59 -1.14
CA SER A 4 -48.15 0.08 -2.00
C SER A 4 -47.65 1.10 -3.03
N PHE A 5 -48.48 2.03 -3.51
CA PHE A 5 -48.09 3.01 -4.54
C PHE A 5 -47.21 4.14 -3.99
N ILE A 6 -47.14 4.31 -2.66
CA ILE A 6 -46.30 5.32 -1.99
C ILE A 6 -45.02 4.71 -1.42
N ILE A 7 -45.07 3.46 -0.97
CA ILE A 7 -43.92 2.77 -0.35
C ILE A 7 -42.83 2.47 -1.39
N ILE A 8 -43.22 2.03 -2.59
CA ILE A 8 -42.27 1.71 -3.67
C ILE A 8 -41.42 2.92 -4.08
N PRO A 9 -41.99 4.11 -4.41
CA PRO A 9 -41.19 5.28 -4.78
C PRO A 9 -40.33 5.83 -3.63
N ILE A 10 -40.79 5.72 -2.38
CA ILE A 10 -40.00 6.13 -1.21
C ILE A 10 -38.79 5.20 -1.04
N LEU A 11 -38.98 3.88 -1.15
CA LEU A 11 -37.89 2.92 -1.00
C LEU A 11 -36.83 3.04 -2.11
N THR A 12 -37.25 3.33 -3.36
CA THR A 12 -36.31 3.67 -4.43
C THR A 12 -35.56 4.96 -4.14
N LEU A 13 -36.22 6.00 -3.64
CA LEU A 13 -35.56 7.28 -3.32
C LEU A 13 -34.50 7.13 -2.21
N LEU A 14 -34.79 6.35 -1.17
CA LEU A 14 -33.82 6.05 -0.11
C LEU A 14 -32.61 5.23 -0.61
N SER A 15 -32.78 4.44 -1.67
CA SER A 15 -31.68 3.68 -2.27
C SER A 15 -30.65 4.56 -2.99
N PHE A 16 -30.99 5.81 -3.30
CA PHE A 16 -30.08 6.80 -3.89
C PHE A 16 -29.37 7.70 -2.86
N LEU A 17 -29.69 7.60 -1.57
CA LEU A 17 -28.92 8.30 -0.53
C LEU A 17 -27.53 7.66 -0.41
N LYS A 18 -26.57 8.24 -1.13
CA LYS A 18 -25.18 7.84 -1.12
C LYS A 18 -24.47 8.60 0.02
N GLY A 19 -24.01 7.87 1.04
CA GLY A 19 -23.20 8.46 2.11
C GLY A 19 -21.90 9.05 1.57
N GLU A 20 -21.34 10.01 2.31
CA GLU A 20 -20.03 10.60 1.99
C GLU A 20 -18.95 9.52 1.95
N LYS A 21 -18.00 9.64 1.02
CA LYS A 21 -16.91 8.68 0.88
C LYS A 21 -15.90 8.88 2.01
N ILE A 22 -15.27 7.79 2.43
CA ILE A 22 -14.22 7.82 3.43
C ILE A 22 -12.91 8.24 2.73
N PRO A 23 -12.27 9.36 3.13
CA PRO A 23 -10.99 9.76 2.56
C PRO A 23 -9.88 8.83 3.05
N VAL A 24 -9.05 8.36 2.13
CA VAL A 24 -7.91 7.47 2.38
C VAL A 24 -6.68 7.98 1.66
N LEU A 25 -5.56 8.04 2.37
CA LEU A 25 -4.25 8.28 1.78
C LEU A 25 -3.42 7.01 1.83
N ILE A 26 -3.00 6.50 0.68
CA ILE A 26 -2.00 5.43 0.56
C ILE A 26 -0.62 6.10 0.46
N VAL A 27 0.30 5.72 1.35
CA VAL A 27 1.70 6.15 1.30
C VAL A 27 2.56 4.98 0.84
N ASP A 28 3.23 5.12 -0.30
CA ASP A 28 4.04 4.05 -0.91
C ASP A 28 5.44 4.50 -1.36
N GLY A 29 6.10 3.76 -2.25
CA GLY A 29 7.38 4.15 -2.85
C GLY A 29 8.64 3.56 -2.20
N GLN A 30 8.56 3.02 -0.98
CA GLN A 30 9.69 2.38 -0.30
C GLN A 30 9.23 1.14 0.49
N ASN A 31 9.38 -0.05 -0.09
CA ASN A 31 9.09 -1.33 0.58
C ASN A 31 10.04 -2.41 0.04
N ASN A 32 10.34 -3.43 0.84
CA ASN A 32 11.12 -4.60 0.40
C ASN A 32 10.27 -5.62 -0.38
N HIS A 33 8.94 -5.50 -0.31
CA HIS A 33 8.01 -6.23 -1.16
C HIS A 33 7.68 -5.45 -2.44
N ASP A 34 7.01 -6.11 -3.38
CA ASP A 34 6.45 -5.47 -4.58
C ASP A 34 5.31 -4.52 -4.20
N TRP A 35 5.70 -3.31 -3.78
CA TRP A 35 4.78 -2.27 -3.37
C TRP A 35 3.96 -1.73 -4.54
N ILE A 36 4.47 -1.80 -5.76
CA ILE A 36 3.76 -1.32 -6.96
C ILE A 36 2.50 -2.16 -7.15
N SER A 37 2.66 -3.49 -7.21
CA SER A 37 1.52 -4.41 -7.34
C SER A 37 0.57 -4.32 -6.13
N THR A 38 1.12 -4.12 -4.93
CA THR A 38 0.32 -4.00 -3.71
C THR A 38 -0.52 -2.72 -3.71
N THR A 39 0.06 -1.57 -4.07
CA THR A 39 -0.65 -0.29 -4.19
C THR A 39 -1.76 -0.40 -5.23
N ASP A 40 -1.46 -0.93 -6.42
CA ASP A 40 -2.44 -1.08 -7.49
C ASP A 40 -3.64 -1.92 -7.05
N SER A 41 -3.36 -3.06 -6.40
CA SER A 41 -4.39 -3.99 -5.91
C SER A 41 -5.24 -3.36 -4.80
N LEU A 42 -4.61 -2.65 -3.86
CA LEU A 42 -5.29 -1.98 -2.75
C LEU A 42 -6.18 -0.85 -3.27
N HIS A 43 -5.64 0.00 -4.15
CA HIS A 43 -6.37 1.09 -4.78
C HIS A 43 -7.60 0.57 -5.55
N ALA A 44 -7.42 -0.45 -6.40
CA ALA A 44 -8.52 -1.06 -7.15
C ALA A 44 -9.60 -1.65 -6.22
N THR A 45 -9.19 -2.35 -5.16
CA THR A 45 -10.12 -2.94 -4.19
C THR A 45 -10.94 -1.88 -3.48
N LEU A 46 -10.31 -0.81 -2.99
CA LEU A 46 -11.00 0.30 -2.32
C LEU A 46 -11.95 1.02 -3.28
N GLN A 47 -11.51 1.31 -4.50
CA GLN A 47 -12.36 1.93 -5.52
C GLN A 47 -13.57 1.08 -5.89
N ALA A 48 -13.41 -0.25 -6.00
CA ALA A 48 -14.49 -1.17 -6.36
C ALA A 48 -15.64 -1.15 -5.34
N THR A 49 -15.37 -0.86 -4.06
CA THR A 49 -16.43 -0.72 -3.05
C THR A 49 -17.26 0.56 -3.23
N ASN A 50 -16.72 1.56 -3.94
CA ASN A 50 -17.29 2.90 -4.07
C ASN A 50 -17.61 3.57 -2.70
N ARG A 51 -16.90 3.16 -1.65
CA ARG A 51 -17.00 3.73 -0.29
C ARG A 51 -15.87 4.71 0.03
N PHE A 52 -14.79 4.69 -0.74
CA PHE A 52 -13.57 5.44 -0.44
C PHE A 52 -13.25 6.46 -1.53
N GLU A 53 -12.69 7.58 -1.09
CA GLU A 53 -11.97 8.54 -1.92
C GLU A 53 -10.49 8.34 -1.63
N VAL A 54 -9.76 7.79 -2.59
CA VAL A 54 -8.38 7.33 -2.38
C VAL A 54 -7.41 8.27 -3.07
N GLN A 55 -6.40 8.71 -2.34
CA GLN A 55 -5.23 9.42 -2.83
C GLN A 55 -3.97 8.58 -2.59
N ILE A 56 -2.95 8.77 -3.42
CA ILE A 56 -1.67 8.05 -3.33
C ILE A 56 -0.56 9.09 -3.29
N GLU A 57 0.33 8.96 -2.31
CA GLU A 57 1.55 9.76 -2.19
C GLU A 57 2.77 8.83 -2.16
N THR A 58 3.63 8.95 -3.18
CA THR A 58 4.80 8.10 -3.35
C THR A 58 6.03 8.73 -2.74
N ALA A 59 6.65 8.04 -1.78
CA ALA A 59 7.87 8.48 -1.14
C ALA A 59 9.01 8.61 -2.16
N PRO A 60 9.90 9.61 -2.00
CA PRO A 60 11.04 9.80 -2.89
C PRO A 60 11.95 8.57 -2.87
N GLN A 61 12.47 8.22 -4.05
CA GLN A 61 13.38 7.10 -4.20
C GLN A 61 14.70 7.40 -3.50
N THR A 62 14.97 6.70 -2.39
CA THR A 62 16.28 6.79 -1.73
C THR A 62 17.26 5.88 -2.47
N LYS A 63 18.42 6.38 -2.89
CA LYS A 63 19.56 5.55 -3.37
C LYS A 63 20.18 4.68 -2.26
N SER A 64 19.43 4.37 -1.20
CA SER A 64 19.89 3.51 -0.14
C SER A 64 19.73 2.10 -0.67
N ILE A 65 20.77 1.64 -1.36
CA ILE A 65 21.07 0.22 -1.40
C ILE A 65 21.30 -0.14 0.08
N LYS A 66 20.22 -0.50 0.79
CA LYS A 66 20.34 -1.27 2.02
C LYS A 66 21.03 -2.55 1.58
N GLY A 67 22.36 -2.53 1.69
CA GLY A 67 23.18 -3.68 1.39
C GLY A 67 22.76 -4.84 2.26
N ILE A 68 23.40 -5.98 2.02
CA ILE A 68 23.22 -7.18 2.85
C ILE A 68 23.37 -6.76 4.32
N ARG A 69 22.52 -7.28 5.22
CA ARG A 69 22.65 -6.99 6.65
C ARG A 69 24.03 -7.46 7.13
N ALA A 70 24.66 -6.69 8.02
CA ALA A 70 25.89 -7.13 8.64
C ALA A 70 25.68 -8.48 9.35
N PRO A 71 26.66 -9.39 9.29
CA PRO A 71 26.59 -10.65 10.01
C PRO A 71 26.49 -10.41 11.51
N LYS A 72 25.85 -11.35 12.21
CA LYS A 72 25.74 -11.32 13.67
C LYS A 72 27.13 -11.39 14.32
N SER A 73 27.23 -10.96 15.59
CA SER A 73 28.50 -10.97 16.34
C SER A 73 29.09 -12.38 16.49
N ASP A 74 28.23 -13.39 16.60
CA ASP A 74 28.56 -14.81 16.73
C ASP A 74 28.78 -15.53 15.37
N ALA A 75 28.67 -14.83 14.25
CA ALA A 75 28.95 -15.42 12.94
C ALA A 75 30.43 -15.83 12.82
N GLN A 76 30.69 -16.90 12.07
CA GLN A 76 32.04 -17.36 11.77
C GLN A 76 32.84 -16.26 11.05
N ASP A 77 34.15 -16.22 11.29
CA ASP A 77 35.04 -15.18 10.76
C ASP A 77 34.94 -15.08 9.24
N TYR A 78 35.01 -16.20 8.51
CA TYR A 78 34.90 -16.18 7.04
C TYR A 78 33.65 -15.46 6.51
N ILE A 79 32.52 -15.49 7.24
CA ILE A 79 31.30 -14.74 6.90
C ILE A 79 31.52 -13.23 7.09
N LYS A 80 32.16 -12.84 8.20
CA LYS A 80 32.52 -11.44 8.52
C LYS A 80 33.51 -10.89 7.48
N GLU A 81 34.50 -11.67 7.07
CA GLU A 81 35.45 -11.28 6.02
C GLU A 81 34.78 -11.14 4.66
N ALA A 82 33.93 -12.09 4.26
CA ALA A 82 33.16 -12.00 3.02
C ALA A 82 32.21 -10.79 2.98
N TYR A 83 31.61 -10.44 4.12
CA TYR A 83 30.79 -9.23 4.22
C TYR A 83 31.63 -7.95 4.04
N LYS A 84 32.82 -7.89 4.66
CA LYS A 84 33.74 -6.75 4.52
C LYS A 84 34.18 -6.57 3.06
N SER A 85 34.52 -7.66 2.36
CA SER A 85 34.93 -7.60 0.96
C SER A 85 33.80 -7.13 0.05
N PHE A 86 32.58 -7.65 0.24
CA PHE A 86 31.38 -7.22 -0.50
C PHE A 86 31.12 -5.72 -0.32
N ARG A 87 31.19 -5.20 0.92
CA ARG A 87 30.93 -3.78 1.20
C ARG A 87 31.98 -2.85 0.57
N LYS A 88 33.24 -3.30 0.47
CA LYS A 88 34.30 -2.54 -0.19
C LYS A 88 34.01 -2.35 -1.69
N VAL A 89 33.61 -3.43 -2.38
CA VAL A 89 33.23 -3.38 -3.80
C VAL A 89 32.02 -2.48 -4.03
N GLN A 90 31.07 -2.46 -3.10
CA GLN A 90 29.85 -1.65 -3.22
C GLN A 90 30.09 -0.13 -3.01
N GLN A 91 31.28 0.26 -2.54
CA GLN A 91 31.66 1.65 -2.27
C GLN A 91 32.55 2.26 -3.37
N GLU A 92 33.08 1.43 -4.28
CA GLU A 92 33.83 1.83 -5.49
C GLU A 92 32.85 2.12 -6.65
#